data_AF-A0A957FPZ5-F1
#
_entry.id   AF-A0A957FPZ5-F1
#
_cell.length_a   1.000
_cell.length_b   1.000
_cell.length_c   1.000
_cell.angle_alpha   90.00
_cell.angle_beta   90.00
_cell.angle_gamma   90.00
#
_symmetry.space_group_name_H-M   'P 1'
#
loop_
_entity.id
_entity.type
_entity.pdbx_description
1 polymer ?
#
loop_
_entity_poly.entity_id
_entity_poly.type
_entity_poly.pdbx_seq_one_letter_code
_entity_poly.pdbx_strand_id
1 'polypeptide(L)' 'MQPIDMILIVFGLFTLFGVIVKPGFYWERGRIRRTRQVIGDKNTAIMYYIIGGIMLAVGIMGMMGMF' A
#
# COMPACT_ATOMS: atom_id res chain seq x y z
N MET A 1 -11.98 -14.69 11.18
CA MET A 1 -11.42 -14.07 9.96
C MET A 1 -12.56 -13.59 9.10
N GLN A 2 -12.74 -12.27 9.03
CA GLN A 2 -13.64 -11.71 8.04
C GLN A 2 -12.91 -11.65 6.68
N PRO A 3 -13.61 -11.82 5.56
CA PRO A 3 -12.99 -11.71 4.24
C PRO A 3 -12.28 -10.36 4.01
N ILE A 4 -12.76 -9.30 4.68
CA ILE A 4 -12.21 -7.95 4.60
C ILE A 4 -10.76 -7.88 5.14
N ASP A 5 -10.46 -8.60 6.22
CA ASP A 5 -9.12 -8.62 6.85
C ASP A 5 -8.09 -9.18 5.88
N MET A 6 -8.47 -10.28 5.21
CA MET A 6 -7.61 -10.96 4.24
C MET A 6 -7.33 -10.07 3.03
N ILE A 7 -8.35 -9.35 2.54
CA ILE A 7 -8.21 -8.39 1.44
C ILE A 7 -7.27 -7.25 1.85
N LEU A 8 -7.43 -6.70 3.05
CA LEU A 8 -6.58 -5.61 3.57
C LEU A 8 -5.11 -6.03 3.67
N ILE A 9 -4.83 -7.23 4.18
CA ILE A 9 -3.48 -7.77 4.28
C ILE A 9 -2.86 -7.94 2.88
N VAL A 10 -3.59 -8.57 1.95
CA VAL A 10 -3.10 -8.80 0.59
C VAL A 10 -2.86 -7.48 -0.15
N PHE A 11 -3.77 -6.51 -0.03
CA PHE A 11 -3.61 -5.19 -0.63
C PHE A 11 -2.46 -4.41 -0.01
N GLY A 12 -2.29 -4.47 1.32
CA GLY A 12 -1.18 -3.84 2.03
C GLY A 12 0.16 -4.39 1.58
N LEU A 13 0.29 -5.73 1.53
CA LEU A 13 1.50 -6.39 1.02
C LEU A 13 1.78 -6.04 -0.44
N PHE A 14 0.77 -6.09 -1.30
CA PHE A 14 0.92 -5.73 -2.72
C PHE A 14 1.37 -4.28 -2.89
N THR A 15 0.80 -3.36 -2.09
CA THR A 15 1.15 -1.94 -2.12
C THR A 15 2.60 -1.73 -1.67
N LEU A 16 3.00 -2.32 -0.54
CA LEU A 16 4.38 -2.23 -0.05
C LEU A 16 5.36 -2.84 -1.05
N PHE A 17 5.06 -4.02 -1.59
CA PHE A 17 5.87 -4.67 -2.60
C PHE A 17 6.04 -3.78 -3.84
N GLY A 18 4.96 -3.19 -4.34
CA GLY A 18 4.99 -2.25 -5.47
C GLY A 18 5.84 -1.01 -5.20
N VAL A 19 5.86 -0.51 -3.97
CA VAL A 19 6.65 0.67 -3.57
C VAL A 19 8.14 0.31 -3.36
N ILE A 20 8.45 -0.89 -2.88
CA ILE A 20 9.82 -1.36 -2.63
C ILE A 20 10.50 -1.71 -3.94
N VAL A 21 9.89 -2.58 -4.74
CA VAL A 21 10.48 -3.10 -5.99
C VAL A 21 10.43 -2.07 -7.11
N LYS A 22 9.52 -1.08 -6.98
CA LYS A 22 9.29 -0.04 -7.96
C LYS A 22 9.17 -0.51 -9.41
N PRO A 23 8.42 -1.58 -9.71
CA PRO A 23 8.36 -2.06 -11.07
C PRO A 23 7.69 -1.00 -11.97
N GLY A 24 8.20 -0.83 -13.19
CA GLY A 24 7.73 0.21 -14.12
C GLY A 24 6.22 0.20 -14.33
N PHE A 25 5.59 -0.98 -14.39
CA PHE A 25 4.13 -1.10 -14.55
C PHE A 25 3.32 -0.55 -13.35
N TYR A 26 3.89 -0.51 -12.14
CA TYR A 26 3.24 0.04 -10.95
C TYR A 26 3.56 1.54 -10.82
N TRP A 27 4.82 1.90 -11.06
CA TRP A 27 5.33 3.26 -10.85
C TRP A 27 5.03 4.24 -11.98
N GLU A 28 4.81 3.76 -13.20
CA GLU A 28 4.54 4.59 -14.39
C GLU A 28 3.07 4.59 -14.82
N ARG A 29 2.19 3.95 -14.04
CA ARG A 29 0.79 3.78 -14.41
C ARG A 29 -0.15 4.66 -13.59
N GLY A 30 -1.10 5.28 -14.30
CA GLY A 30 -2.29 5.88 -13.72
C GLY A 30 -2.01 6.94 -12.64
N ARG A 31 -2.55 6.69 -11.44
CA ARG A 31 -2.53 7.65 -10.32
C ARG A 31 -1.14 7.84 -9.73
N ILE A 32 -0.36 6.76 -9.58
CA ILE A 32 0.98 6.80 -8.97
C ILE A 32 1.91 7.71 -9.75
N ARG A 33 1.90 7.62 -11.09
CA ARG A 33 2.70 8.51 -11.95
C ARG A 33 2.34 9.98 -11.74
N ARG A 34 1.04 10.31 -11.69
CA ARG A 34 0.59 11.69 -11.46
C ARG A 34 1.01 12.19 -10.08
N THR A 35 0.84 11.40 -9.03
CA THR A 35 1.25 11.77 -7.67
C THR A 35 2.76 12.01 -7.59
N ARG A 36 3.57 11.16 -8.24
CA ARG A 36 5.02 11.35 -8.36
C ARG A 36 5.39 12.66 -9.05
N GLN A 37 4.67 13.03 -10.11
CA GLN A 37 4.91 14.29 -10.83
C GLN A 37 4.53 15.53 -10.00
N VAL A 38 3.56 15.42 -9.08
CA VAL A 38 3.10 16.55 -8.25
C VAL A 38 3.96 16.73 -7.00
N ILE A 39 4.27 15.65 -6.28
CA ILE A 39 4.87 15.70 -4.94
C ILE A 39 6.32 15.19 -4.93
N GLY A 40 6.77 14.56 -6.02
CA GLY A 40 8.08 13.94 -6.15
C GLY A 40 8.12 12.46 -5.77
N ASP A 41 9.16 11.77 -6.26
CA ASP A 41 9.33 10.32 -6.13
C ASP A 41 9.50 9.86 -4.68
N LYS A 42 10.31 10.59 -3.90
CA LYS A 42 10.58 10.26 -2.50
C LYS A 42 9.33 10.40 -1.63
N ASN A 43 8.61 11.52 -1.78
CA ASN A 43 7.40 11.78 -1.02
C ASN A 43 6.27 10.81 -1.40
N THR A 44 6.17 10.46 -2.69
CA THR A 44 5.20 9.46 -3.12
C THR A 44 5.52 8.09 -2.55
N ALA A 45 6.79 7.68 -2.53
CA ALA A 45 7.20 6.43 -1.87
C ALA A 45 6.77 6.39 -0.40
N ILE A 46 7.07 7.46 0.36
CA ILE A 46 6.74 7.57 1.79
C ILE A 46 5.22 7.49 1.99
N MET A 47 4.44 8.19 1.18
CA MET A 47 2.98 8.16 1.26
C MET A 47 2.43 6.74 1.09
N TYR A 48 2.88 6.02 0.07
CA TYR A 48 2.40 4.65 -0.17
C TYR A 48 2.98 3.62 0.83
N TYR A 49 4.17 3.88 1.41
CA TYR A 49 4.66 3.09 2.55
C TYR A 49 3.73 3.23 3.76
N ILE A 50 3.30 4.45 4.08
CA ILE A 50 2.36 4.70 5.18
C ILE A 50 1.02 4.02 4.90
N ILE A 51 0.46 4.18 3.70
CA ILE A 51 -0.82 3.56 3.31
C ILE A 51 -0.73 2.03 3.42
N GLY A 52 0.30 1.41 2.84
CA GLY A 52 0.49 -0.04 2.89
C GLY A 52 0.70 -0.54 4.32
N GLY A 53 1.44 0.20 5.14
CA GLY A 53 1.67 -0.10 6.55
C GLY A 53 0.37 -0.03 7.38
N ILE A 54 -0.45 0.99 7.17
CA ILE A 54 -1.75 1.12 7.84
C ILE A 54 -2.68 -0.02 7.43
N MET A 55 -2.77 -0.33 6.13
CA MET A 55 -3.60 -1.44 5.63
C MET A 55 -3.21 -2.78 6.26
N LEU A 56 -1.90 -3.04 6.36
CA LEU A 56 -1.39 -4.25 7.03
C LEU A 56 -1.69 -4.25 8.52
N ALA A 57 -1.44 -3.13 9.20
CA ALA A 57 -1.71 -3.01 10.63
C ALA A 57 -3.20 -3.28 10.92
N VAL A 58 -4.11 -2.59 10.22
CA VAL A 58 -5.56 -2.78 10.38
C VAL A 58 -5.97 -4.22 10.05
N GLY A 59 -5.47 -4.80 8.95
CA GLY A 59 -5.79 -6.17 8.57
C GLY A 59 -5.31 -7.22 9.60
N ILE A 60 -4.10 -7.05 10.14
CA ILE A 60 -3.57 -7.92 11.21
C ILE A 60 -4.37 -7.74 12.50
N MET A 61 -4.69 -6.50 12.87
CA MET A 61 -5.47 -6.21 14.07
C MET A 61 -6.89 -6.81 13.98
N GLY A 62 -7.55 -6.71 12.83
CA GLY A 62 -8.83 -7.36 12.55
C GLY A 62 -8.72 -8.88 12.61
N MET A 63 -7.65 -9.46 12.05
CA MET A 63 -7.37 -10.90 12.13
C MET A 63 -7.19 -11.39 13.58
N MET A 64 -6.61 -10.56 14.45
CA MET A 64 -6.44 -10.83 15.89
C MET A 64 -7.72 -10.61 16.71
N GLY A 65 -8.81 -10.13 16.10
CA GLY A 65 -10.08 -9.87 16.78
C GLY A 65 -10.06 -8.64 17.70
N MET A 66 -9.17 -7.66 17.42
CA MET A 66 -9.13 -6.40 18.17
C MET A 66 -10.21 -5.40 17.73
N PHE A 67 -11.03 -5.75 16.74
CA PHE A 67 -12.17 -4.99 16.22
C PHE A 67 -13.30 -5.92 15.76
#